data_AF-A0A497IDC7-F1
#
_entry.id   AF-A0A497IDC7-F1
#
_cell.length_a   1.000
_cell.length_b   1.000
_cell.length_c   1.000
_cell.angle_alpha   90.00
_cell.angle_beta   90.00
_cell.angle_gamma   90.00
#
_symmetry.space_group_name_H-M   'P 1'
#
loop_
_entity.id
_entity.type
_entity.pdbx_description
1 polymer ?
#
loop_
_entity_poly.entity_id
_entity_poly.type
_entity_poly.pdbx_seq_one_letter_code
_entity_poly.pdbx_strand_id
1 'polypeptide(L)'
;MHMTVEFKGYLEEIVDEAIRRGIVKTRTEALRAGLLELADKYGLGEADDETEVLEEVRRLEEEMKKGRMKTYSKRQFEKKAGL
;
A
#
# COMPACT_ATOMS: atom_id res chain seq x y z
N MET A 1 0.54 3.77 -18.44
CA MET A 1 1.18 5.04 -18.85
C MET A 1 2.59 4.73 -19.32
N HIS A 2 3.05 5.28 -20.45
CA HIS A 2 4.44 5.16 -20.91
C HIS A 2 5.12 6.52 -20.73
N MET A 3 6.26 6.56 -20.04
CA MET A 3 7.05 7.78 -19.85
C MET A 3 8.50 7.53 -20.27
N THR A 4 9.16 8.58 -20.77
CA THR A 4 10.59 8.60 -21.03
C THR A 4 11.25 9.50 -20.01
N VAL A 5 12.27 8.99 -19.30
CA VAL A 5 13.00 9.71 -18.27
C VAL A 5 14.48 9.68 -18.62
N GLU A 6 15.15 10.81 -18.49
CA GLU A 6 16.59 10.95 -18.70
C GLU A 6 17.28 11.17 -17.36
N PHE A 7 18.26 10.33 -17.02
CA PHE A 7 19.11 10.49 -15.84
C PHE A 7 20.41 11.17 -16.26
N LYS A 8 20.83 12.22 -15.54
CA LYS A 8 22.07 12.96 -15.79
C LYS A 8 22.85 13.19 -14.50
N GLY A 9 24.17 13.17 -14.61
CA GLY A 9 25.08 13.44 -13.50
C GLY A 9 24.93 12.40 -12.39
N TYR A 10 24.83 12.87 -11.14
CA TYR A 10 24.84 12.00 -9.96
C TYR A 10 23.74 10.92 -9.94
N LEU A 11 22.56 11.20 -10.52
CA LEU A 11 21.50 10.20 -10.62
C LEU A 11 21.86 9.04 -11.54
N GLU A 12 22.58 9.31 -12.64
CA GLU A 12 23.08 8.28 -13.53
C GLU A 12 24.13 7.41 -12.81
N GLU A 13 25.05 8.05 -12.07
CA GLU A 13 26.07 7.34 -11.28
C GLU A 13 25.46 6.39 -10.24
N ILE A 14 24.41 6.83 -9.52
CA ILE A 14 23.70 5.99 -8.55
C ILE A 14 23.07 4.77 -9.24
N VAL A 15 22.40 4.98 -10.37
CA VAL A 15 21.73 3.91 -11.11
C VAL A 15 22.75 2.90 -11.63
N ASP A 16 23.85 3.37 -12.21
CA ASP A 16 24.90 2.49 -12.74
C ASP A 16 25.61 1.72 -11.61
N GLU A 17 25.82 2.35 -10.45
CA GLU A 17 26.39 1.69 -9.27
C GLU A 17 25.44 0.61 -8.71
N ALA A 18 24.13 0.88 -8.67
CA ALA A 18 23.13 -0.08 -8.22
C ALA A 18 23.09 -1.32 -9.14
N ILE A 19 23.24 -1.13 -10.45
CA ILE A 19 23.36 -2.22 -11.43
C ILE A 19 24.68 -2.97 -11.23
N ARG A 20 25.80 -2.26 -11.09
CA ARG A 20 27.14 -2.84 -10.90
C ARG A 20 27.21 -3.72 -9.65
N ARG A 21 26.51 -3.35 -8.58
CA ARG A 21 26.41 -4.15 -7.34
C ARG A 21 25.40 -5.30 -7.42
N GLY A 22 24.64 -5.42 -8.51
CA GLY A 22 23.61 -6.44 -8.68
C GLY A 22 22.37 -6.23 -7.81
N ILE A 23 22.14 -5.02 -7.29
CA ILE A 23 20.94 -4.67 -6.51
C ILE A 23 19.72 -4.68 -7.43
N VAL A 24 19.89 -4.20 -8.66
CA VAL A 24 18.90 -4.19 -9.73
C VAL A 24 19.58 -4.60 -11.04
N LYS A 25 18.82 -5.09 -12.02
CA LYS A 25 19.35 -5.55 -13.32
C LYS A 25 19.25 -4.50 -14.41
N THR A 26 18.32 -3.55 -14.28
CA THR A 26 18.06 -2.54 -15.32
C THR A 26 17.84 -1.15 -14.72
N ARG A 27 18.05 -0.10 -15.53
CA ARG A 27 17.76 1.30 -15.13
C ARG A 27 16.28 1.50 -14.75
N THR A 28 15.38 0.77 -15.43
CA THR A 28 13.95 0.78 -15.11
C THR A 28 13.65 0.16 -13.75
N GLU A 29 14.32 -0.93 -13.39
CA GLU A 29 14.20 -1.52 -12.05
C GLU A 29 14.73 -0.57 -10.97
N ALA A 30 15.86 0.12 -11.23
CA ALA A 30 16.39 1.14 -10.32
C ALA A 30 15.37 2.26 -10.07
N LEU A 31 14.74 2.78 -11.14
CA LEU A 31 13.70 3.80 -11.03
C LEU A 31 12.50 3.31 -10.21
N ARG A 32 12.02 2.09 -10.46
CA ARG A 32 10.89 1.52 -9.71
C ARG A 32 11.22 1.34 -8.24
N ALA A 33 12.40 0.81 -7.93
CA ALA A 33 12.86 0.65 -6.55
C ALA A 33 12.94 2.00 -5.82
N GLY A 34 13.50 3.03 -6.47
CA GLY A 34 13.54 4.37 -5.92
C GLY A 34 12.15 4.98 -5.67
N LEU A 35 11.20 4.77 -6.58
CA LEU A 35 9.82 5.23 -6.38
C LEU A 35 9.10 4.51 -5.24
N LEU A 36 9.33 3.21 -5.08
CA LEU A 36 8.78 2.44 -3.96
C LEU A 36 9.35 2.90 -2.61
N GLU A 37 10.66 3.14 -2.55
CA GLU A 37 11.31 3.69 -1.37
C GLU A 37 10.76 5.08 -1.01
N LEU A 38 10.51 5.93 -2.01
CA LEU A 38 9.87 7.23 -1.80
C LEU A 38 8.43 7.07 -1.31
N ALA A 39 7.68 6.10 -1.84
CA ALA A 39 6.31 5.84 -1.41
C ALA A 39 6.26 5.38 0.05
N ASP A 40 7.14 4.47 0.46
CA ASP A 40 7.28 4.01 1.85
C ASP A 40 7.70 5.16 2.78
N LYS A 41 8.74 5.90 2.40
CA LYS A 41 9.29 6.99 3.21
C LYS A 41 8.31 8.13 3.47
N TYR A 42 7.41 8.40 2.53
CA TYR A 42 6.50 9.54 2.58
C TYR A 42 5.01 9.16 2.62
N GLY A 43 4.67 7.87 2.72
CA GLY A 43 3.29 7.39 2.72
C GLY A 43 2.52 7.72 1.44
N LEU A 44 3.18 7.75 0.27
CA LEU A 44 2.56 8.23 -0.99
C LEU A 44 1.67 7.19 -1.68
N GLY A 45 1.71 5.94 -1.22
CA GLY A 45 0.93 4.81 -1.74
C GLY A 45 -0.03 4.20 -0.73
N GLU A 46 0.03 4.64 0.53
CA GLU A 46 -1.07 4.46 1.47
C GLU A 46 -2.19 5.38 0.95
N ALA A 47 -3.06 4.85 0.09
CA ALA A 47 -4.45 5.31 0.18
C ALA A 47 -4.80 5.05 1.63
N ASP A 48 -4.91 6.12 2.44
CA ASP A 48 -5.15 6.10 3.89
C ASP A 48 -5.72 4.73 4.28
N ASP A 49 -4.97 3.88 4.97
CA ASP A 49 -5.54 2.65 5.52
C ASP A 49 -6.84 3.02 6.29
N GLU A 50 -6.89 4.23 6.87
CA GLU A 50 -8.12 4.84 7.37
C GLU A 50 -9.23 4.96 6.33
N THR A 51 -9.00 5.44 5.11
CA THR A 51 -10.05 5.59 4.08
C THR A 51 -10.59 4.23 3.62
N GLU A 52 -9.75 3.24 3.32
CA GLU A 52 -10.25 1.89 2.96
C GLU A 52 -10.96 1.22 4.14
N VAL A 53 -10.43 1.33 5.36
CA VAL A 53 -11.09 0.85 6.58
C VAL A 53 -12.41 1.60 6.80
N LEU A 54 -12.47 2.91 6.60
CA LEU A 54 -13.68 3.71 6.75
C LEU A 54 -14.73 3.34 5.70
N GLU A 55 -14.32 3.04 4.46
CA GLU A 55 -15.22 2.55 3.41
C GLU A 55 -15.77 1.15 3.73
N GLU A 56 -14.92 0.23 4.21
CA GLU A 56 -15.32 -1.11 4.64
C GLU A 56 -16.26 -1.03 5.86
N VAL A 57 -15.94 -0.18 6.86
CA VAL A 57 -16.79 0.08 8.03
C VAL A 57 -18.14 0.66 7.61
N ARG A 58 -18.17 1.65 6.72
CA ARG A 58 -19.42 2.20 6.17
C ARG A 58 -20.25 1.13 5.46
N ARG A 59 -19.62 0.27 4.65
CA ARG A 59 -20.29 -0.85 3.97
C ARG A 59 -20.92 -1.81 4.98
N LEU A 60 -20.18 -2.18 6.03
CA LEU A 60 -20.67 -3.07 7.08
C LEU A 60 -21.83 -2.43 7.88
N GLU A 61 -21.74 -1.14 8.21
CA GLU A 61 -22.83 -0.40 8.85
C GLU A 61 -24.10 -0.37 8.00
N GLU A 62 -23.98 -0.17 6.69
CA GLU A 62 -25.11 -0.22 5.78
C GLU A 62 -25.77 -1.59 5.72
N GLU A 63 -24.98 -2.66 5.63
CA GLU A 63 -25.49 -4.03 5.61
C GLU A 63 -26.15 -4.41 6.95
N MET A 64 -25.63 -3.90 8.08
CA MET A 64 -26.28 -3.98 9.38
C MET A 64 -27.63 -3.24 9.40
N LYS A 65 -27.68 -1.99 8.90
CA LYS A 65 -28.92 -1.19 8.80
C LYS A 65 -29.97 -1.86 7.90
N LYS A 66 -29.55 -2.51 6.82
CA LYS A 66 -30.40 -3.29 5.91
C LYS A 66 -30.85 -4.64 6.51
N GLY A 67 -30.42 -4.99 7.74
CA GLY A 67 -30.77 -6.23 8.42
C GLY A 67 -30.12 -7.48 7.83
N ARG A 68 -29.08 -7.31 7.00
CA ARG A 68 -28.38 -8.41 6.29
C ARG A 68 -27.27 -9.03 7.13
N MET A 69 -26.91 -8.40 8.25
CA MET A 69 -25.93 -8.92 9.20
C MET A 69 -26.58 -9.34 10.51
N LYS A 70 -26.14 -10.48 11.03
CA LYS A 70 -26.51 -10.96 12.36
C LYS A 70 -25.68 -10.22 13.40
N THR A 71 -26.33 -9.38 14.20
CA THR A 71 -25.69 -8.69 15.32
C THR A 71 -25.62 -9.60 16.54
N TYR A 72 -24.59 -9.42 17.35
CA TYR A 72 -24.39 -10.17 18.58
C TYR A 72 -24.32 -9.18 19.75
N SER A 73 -24.91 -9.55 20.88
CA SER A 73 -24.56 -8.87 22.13
C SER A 73 -23.12 -9.16 22.50
N LYS A 74 -22.49 -8.28 23.30
CA LYS A 74 -21.11 -8.43 23.77
C LYS A 74 -20.81 -9.85 24.29
N ARG A 75 -21.67 -10.37 25.17
CA ARG A 75 -21.56 -11.71 25.76
C ARG A 75 -21.65 -12.85 24.74
N GLN A 76 -22.47 -12.68 23.68
CA GLN A 76 -22.58 -13.68 22.61
C GLN A 76 -21.37 -13.64 21.68
N PHE A 77 -20.80 -12.45 21.46
CA PHE A 77 -19.59 -12.30 20.67
C PHE A 77 -18.39 -12.94 21.37
N GLU A 78 -18.15 -12.61 22.65
CA GLU A 78 -17.06 -13.17 23.47
C GLU A 78 -17.07 -14.71 23.43
N LYS A 79 -18.23 -15.31 23.74
CA LYS A 79 -18.41 -16.77 23.69
C LYS A 79 -18.12 -17.39 22.31
N LYS A 80 -18.39 -16.68 21.22
CA LYS A 80 -18.21 -17.18 19.85
C LYS A 80 -16.78 -16.96 19.33
N ALA A 81 -16.14 -15.88 19.74
CA ALA A 81 -14.77 -15.53 19.37
C ALA A 81 -13.71 -16.27 20.21
N GLY A 82 -14.12 -16.91 21.31
CA GLY A 82 -13.19 -17.56 22.23
C GLY A 82 -12.42 -16.56 23.09
N LEU A 83 -13.04 -15.39 23.34
CA LEU A 83 -12.54 -14.32 24.21
C LEU A 83 -13.21 -14.39 25.59
#